data_AF-A0A379IY00-F1
#
_entry.id   AF-A0A379IY00-F1
#
_cell.length_a   1.000
_cell.length_b   1.000
_cell.length_c   1.000
_cell.angle_alpha   90.00
_cell.angle_beta   90.00
_cell.angle_gamma   90.00
#
_symmetry.space_group_name_H-M   'P 1'
#
loop_
_entity.id
_entity.type
_entity.pdbx_description
1 polymer ?
#
loop_
_entity_poly.entity_id
_entity_poly.type
_entity_poly.pdbx_seq_one_letter_code
_entity_poly.pdbx_strand_id
1 'polypeptide(L)'
;MKKSAILFAATLALSALWLNVGFYETYFAEDNRTIFFIKKYPTLQVRFENIFLSDRDDKPLAYLSDEERGVVIAYCKYRLGIETELKTQDELEACKGM
;
A
#
# COMPACT_ATOMS: atom_id res chain seq x y z
N MET A 1 -8.72 31.91 22.70
CA MET A 1 -9.22 30.54 22.97
C MET A 1 -9.83 29.87 21.73
N LYS A 2 -10.89 30.41 21.10
CA LYS A 2 -11.52 29.79 19.90
C LYS A 2 -10.57 29.48 18.73
N LYS A 3 -9.67 30.41 18.36
CA LYS A 3 -8.69 30.20 17.27
C LYS A 3 -7.71 29.07 17.57
N SER A 4 -7.28 28.93 18.82
CA SER A 4 -6.36 27.88 19.24
C SER A 4 -7.02 26.50 19.25
N ALA A 5 -8.30 26.42 19.64
CA ALA A 5 -9.08 25.18 19.52
C ALA A 5 -9.30 24.76 18.05
N ILE A 6 -9.57 25.73 17.15
CA ILE A 6 -9.71 25.45 15.71
C ILE A 6 -8.40 24.94 15.12
N LEU A 7 -7.27 25.58 15.43
CA LEU A 7 -5.95 25.13 14.98
C LEU A 7 -5.64 23.71 15.47
N PHE A 8 -5.90 23.44 16.76
CA PHE A 8 -5.68 22.11 17.32
C PHE A 8 -6.53 21.03 16.64
N ALA A 9 -7.81 21.31 16.41
CA ALA A 9 -8.71 20.39 15.70
C ALA A 9 -8.25 20.15 14.26
N ALA A 10 -7.81 21.19 13.55
CA ALA A 10 -7.30 21.07 12.19
C ALA A 10 -6.01 20.23 12.13
N THR A 11 -5.08 20.45 13.06
CA THR A 11 -3.86 19.63 13.15
C THR A 11 -4.19 18.17 13.40
N LEU A 12 -5.10 17.89 14.35
CA LEU A 12 -5.50 16.52 14.68
C LEU A 12 -6.16 15.81 13.48
N ALA A 13 -7.01 16.51 12.73
CA ALA A 13 -7.65 15.98 11.53
C ALA A 13 -6.63 15.67 10.42
N LEU A 14 -5.67 16.56 10.18
CA LEU A 14 -4.60 16.34 9.20
C LEU A 14 -3.70 15.17 9.59
N SER A 15 -3.34 15.05 10.88
CA SER A 15 -2.58 13.91 11.39
C SER A 15 -3.35 12.61 11.23
N ALA A 16 -4.66 12.60 11.50
CA ALA A 16 -5.51 11.43 11.30
C ALA A 16 -5.56 11.03 9.82
N LEU A 17 -5.72 11.97 8.90
CA LEU A 17 -5.69 11.70 7.46
C LEU A 17 -4.34 11.08 7.03
N TRP A 18 -3.22 11.68 7.46
CA TRP A 18 -1.88 11.20 7.13
C TRP A 18 -1.63 9.76 7.62
N LEU A 19 -2.14 9.42 8.81
CA LEU A 19 -1.98 8.09 9.38
C LEU A 19 -2.84 7.03 8.69
N ASN A 20 -3.96 7.41 8.08
CA ASN A 20 -4.93 6.47 7.50
C ASN A 20 -4.84 6.35 5.97
N VAL A 21 -4.17 7.28 5.28
CA VAL A 21 -4.05 7.25 3.82
C VAL A 21 -2.67 6.78 3.39
N GLY A 22 -2.62 5.87 2.43
CA GLY A 22 -1.42 5.49 1.69
C GLY A 22 -1.60 5.76 0.19
N PHE A 23 -0.51 5.69 -0.57
CA PHE A 23 -0.57 5.72 -2.03
C PHE A 23 0.47 4.80 -2.65
N TYR A 24 0.23 4.41 -3.90
CA TYR A 24 1.21 3.75 -4.76
C TYR A 24 1.12 4.35 -6.17
N GLU A 25 2.16 4.11 -6.99
CA GLU A 25 2.20 4.48 -8.40
C GLU A 25 2.00 3.25 -9.27
N THR A 26 1.32 3.42 -10.40
CA THR A 26 1.30 2.45 -11.49
C THR A 26 2.38 2.81 -12.51
N TYR A 27 2.99 1.80 -13.13
CA TYR A 27 4.07 1.96 -14.10
C TYR A 27 3.71 1.26 -15.42
N PHE A 28 2.71 1.79 -16.10
CA PHE A 28 2.29 1.33 -17.43
C PHE A 28 2.84 2.31 -18.48
N ALA A 29 3.27 1.81 -19.64
CA ALA A 29 4.03 2.55 -20.65
C ALA A 29 3.41 3.91 -21.03
N GLU A 30 2.08 4.03 -20.94
CA GLU A 30 1.33 5.24 -21.31
C GLU A 30 0.44 5.80 -20.18
N ASP A 31 0.39 5.17 -19.00
CA ASP A 31 -0.65 5.49 -17.99
C ASP A 31 -0.15 5.34 -16.53
N ASN A 32 0.89 6.09 -16.19
CA ASN A 32 1.34 6.20 -14.80
C ASN A 32 0.32 7.00 -13.99
N ARG A 33 -0.22 6.39 -12.92
CA ARG A 33 -1.20 7.00 -12.03
C ARG A 33 -0.78 6.87 -10.58
N THR A 34 -1.07 7.91 -9.80
CA THR A 34 -1.02 7.84 -8.34
C THR A 34 -2.36 7.39 -7.81
N ILE A 35 -2.39 6.25 -7.09
CA ILE A 35 -3.60 5.70 -6.49
C ILE A 35 -3.52 5.84 -4.98
N PHE A 36 -4.48 6.58 -4.41
CA PHE A 36 -4.65 6.73 -2.97
C PHE A 36 -5.58 5.64 -2.42
N PHE A 37 -5.33 5.20 -1.18
CA PHE A 37 -6.15 4.21 -0.51
C PHE A 37 -6.19 4.41 1.01
N ILE A 38 -7.25 3.90 1.64
CA ILE A 38 -7.35 3.83 3.10
C ILE A 38 -6.62 2.57 3.58
N LYS A 39 -5.63 2.74 4.46
CA LYS A 39 -4.87 1.65 5.06
C LYS A 39 -5.78 0.76 5.90
N LYS A 40 -5.63 -0.55 5.76
CA LYS A 40 -6.37 -1.55 6.56
C LYS A 40 -5.75 -1.80 7.93
N TYR A 41 -4.45 -1.52 8.09
CA TYR A 41 -3.70 -1.63 9.33
C TYR A 41 -2.90 -0.34 9.61
N PRO A 42 -2.65 0.00 10.88
CA PRO A 42 -1.91 1.20 11.24
C PRO A 42 -0.43 1.09 10.81
N THR A 43 0.09 2.14 10.17
CA THR A 43 1.52 2.30 9.86
C THR A 43 1.85 3.75 9.54
N LEU A 44 3.10 4.15 9.85
CA LEU A 44 3.66 5.44 9.45
C LEU A 44 4.09 5.48 7.98
N GLN A 45 4.16 4.33 7.31
CA GLN A 45 4.45 4.25 5.89
C GLN A 45 3.34 4.92 5.07
N VAL A 46 3.70 5.78 4.11
CA VAL A 46 2.73 6.51 3.27
C VAL A 46 2.80 6.04 1.81
N ARG A 47 4.02 5.78 1.30
CA ARG A 47 4.22 5.22 -0.03
C ARG A 47 4.33 3.71 0.04
N PHE A 48 3.60 3.05 -0.84
CA PHE A 48 3.62 1.61 -1.05
C PHE A 48 3.98 1.32 -2.51
N GLU A 49 4.43 0.10 -2.74
CA GLU A 49 4.76 -0.40 -4.06
C GLU A 49 3.89 -1.62 -4.35
N ASN A 50 3.58 -1.82 -5.63
CA ASN A 50 2.94 -3.03 -6.12
C ASN A 50 3.70 -3.49 -7.36
N ILE A 51 4.37 -4.65 -7.24
CA ILE A 51 5.17 -5.22 -8.32
C ILE A 51 4.35 -5.69 -9.53
N PHE A 52 3.02 -5.82 -9.37
CA PHE A 52 2.08 -6.25 -10.41
C PHE A 52 1.48 -5.10 -11.22
N LEU A 53 1.68 -3.84 -10.82
CA LEU A 53 1.09 -2.67 -11.50
C LEU A 53 2.07 -2.05 -12.49
N SER A 54 2.61 -2.90 -13.37
CA SER A 54 3.50 -2.50 -14.44
C SER A 54 3.34 -3.39 -15.66
N ASP A 55 3.93 -3.02 -16.80
CA ASP A 55 3.95 -3.86 -18.02
C ASP A 55 4.89 -5.07 -17.91
N ARG A 56 5.49 -5.32 -16.74
CA ARG A 56 6.36 -6.48 -16.53
C ARG A 56 5.52 -7.73 -16.33
N ASP A 57 5.99 -8.84 -16.89
CA ASP A 57 5.38 -10.14 -16.65
C ASP A 57 5.35 -10.48 -15.15
N ASP A 58 4.25 -11.10 -14.74
CA ASP A 58 4.07 -11.61 -13.39
C ASP A 58 5.16 -12.63 -13.05
N LYS A 59 5.83 -12.41 -11.92
CA LYS A 59 6.80 -13.37 -11.38
C LYS A 59 6.09 -14.37 -10.47
N PRO A 60 6.28 -15.70 -10.66
CA PRO A 60 5.85 -16.67 -9.67
C PRO A 60 6.64 -16.50 -8.37
N LEU A 61 6.10 -16.99 -7.26
CA LEU A 61 6.66 -16.81 -5.92
C LEU A 61 8.12 -17.26 -5.82
N ALA A 62 8.48 -18.35 -6.50
CA ALA A 62 9.83 -18.90 -6.51
C ALA A 62 10.90 -17.95 -7.10
N TYR A 63 10.49 -16.95 -7.88
CA TYR A 63 11.39 -15.97 -8.50
C TYR A 63 11.34 -14.59 -7.86
N LEU A 64 10.56 -14.41 -6.78
CA LEU A 64 10.58 -13.18 -6.01
C LEU A 64 11.79 -13.15 -5.07
N SER A 65 12.54 -12.05 -5.10
CA SER A 65 13.55 -11.76 -4.09
C SER A 65 12.91 -11.54 -2.71
N ASP A 66 13.71 -11.60 -1.65
CA ASP A 66 13.23 -11.31 -0.29
C ASP A 66 12.68 -9.88 -0.16
N GLU A 67 13.25 -8.93 -0.90
CA GLU A 67 12.77 -7.55 -0.97
C GLU A 67 11.40 -7.47 -1.67
N GLU A 68 11.25 -8.13 -2.82
CA GLU A 68 9.98 -8.19 -3.56
C GLU A 68 8.88 -8.86 -2.72
N ARG A 69 9.24 -9.92 -1.98
CA ARG A 69 8.33 -10.58 -1.02
C ARG A 69 7.88 -9.60 0.07
N GLY A 70 8.81 -8.82 0.63
CA GLY A 70 8.49 -7.78 1.61
C GLY A 70 7.54 -6.72 1.06
N VAL A 71 7.75 -6.28 -0.19
CA VAL A 71 6.86 -5.34 -0.89
C VAL A 71 5.46 -5.93 -1.04
N VAL A 72 5.33 -7.16 -1.51
CA VAL A 72 4.03 -7.84 -1.67
C VAL A 72 3.32 -7.98 -0.33
N ILE A 73 4.01 -8.43 0.72
CA ILE A 73 3.45 -8.58 2.08
C ILE A 73 2.94 -7.23 2.59
N ALA A 74 3.71 -6.16 2.43
CA ALA A 74 3.29 -4.82 2.84
C ALA A 74 2.06 -4.36 2.06
N TYR A 75 2.05 -4.51 0.74
CA TYR A 75 0.89 -4.18 -0.09
C TYR A 75 -0.35 -4.97 0.35
N CYS A 76 -0.22 -6.29 0.46
CA CYS A 76 -1.32 -7.18 0.82
C CYS A 76 -1.92 -6.83 2.19
N LYS A 77 -1.06 -6.57 3.19
CA LYS A 77 -1.50 -6.16 4.53
C LYS A 77 -2.15 -4.79 4.51
N TYR A 78 -1.45 -3.76 4.08
CA TYR A 78 -1.90 -2.38 4.28
C TYR A 78 -2.97 -1.94 3.28
N ARG A 79 -2.94 -2.43 2.04
CA ARG A 79 -3.92 -2.08 1.00
C ARG A 79 -5.11 -3.04 1.00
N LEU A 80 -4.88 -4.35 1.01
CA LEU A 80 -5.94 -5.35 0.86
C LEU A 80 -6.51 -5.84 2.20
N GLY A 81 -5.73 -5.71 3.28
CA GLY A 81 -6.14 -6.17 4.62
C GLY A 81 -5.84 -7.65 4.87
N ILE A 82 -5.02 -8.27 4.03
CA ILE A 82 -4.68 -9.69 4.09
C ILE A 82 -3.32 -9.82 4.78
N GLU A 83 -3.29 -10.53 5.91
CA GLU A 83 -2.03 -10.91 6.56
C GLU A 83 -1.55 -12.25 5.99
N THR A 84 -0.32 -12.26 5.49
CA THR A 84 0.28 -13.45 4.86
C THR A 84 1.78 -13.49 5.11
N GLU A 85 2.34 -14.69 5.15
CA GLU A 85 3.79 -14.92 5.17
C GLU A 85 4.37 -15.14 3.77
N LEU A 86 3.51 -15.18 2.74
CA LEU A 86 3.87 -15.33 1.34
C LEU A 86 4.75 -16.57 1.07
N LYS A 87 4.30 -17.72 1.58
CA LYS A 87 4.95 -19.04 1.48
C LYS A 87 4.44 -19.87 0.31
N THR A 88 3.25 -19.58 -0.21
CA THR A 88 2.60 -20.35 -1.29
C THR A 88 2.22 -19.46 -2.47
N GLN A 89 2.11 -20.06 -3.66
CA GLN A 89 1.67 -19.34 -4.85
C GLN A 89 0.25 -18.78 -4.67
N ASP A 90 -0.63 -19.52 -4.01
CA ASP A 90 -2.01 -19.07 -3.75
C ASP A 90 -2.07 -17.81 -2.89
N GLU A 91 -1.18 -17.69 -1.90
CA GLU A 91 -1.03 -16.46 -1.11
C GLU A 91 -0.54 -15.29 -1.98
N LEU A 92 0.33 -15.55 -2.96
CA LEU A 92 0.78 -14.52 -3.90
C LEU A 92 -0.36 -14.04 -4.79
N GLU A 93 -1.13 -14.97 -5.35
CA GLU A 93 -2.28 -14.65 -6.22
C GLU A 93 -3.36 -13.88 -5.46
N ALA A 94 -3.63 -14.21 -4.19
CA ALA A 94 -4.55 -13.45 -3.35
C ALA A 94 -4.12 -11.99 -3.15
N CYS A 95 -2.82 -11.70 -3.22
CA CYS A 95 -2.26 -10.37 -3.04
C CYS A 95 -2.21 -9.51 -4.32
N LYS A 96 -2.46 -10.09 -5.49
CA LYS A 96 -2.54 -9.33 -6.76
C LYS A 96 -3.76 -8.39 -6.80
N GLY A 97 -4.77 -8.69 -5.99
CA GLY A 97 -6.05 -7.98 -6.01
C GLY A 97 -6.94 -8.42 -7.17
N MET A 98 -8.22 -8.04 -7.12
CA MET A 98 -9.14 -8.10 -8.26
C MET A 98 -9.09 -6.78 -9.02
#